data_AF-R9HYW2-F1
#
_entry.id   AF-R9HYW2-F1
#
_cell.length_a   1.000
_cell.length_b   1.000
_cell.length_c   1.000
_cell.angle_alpha   90.00
_cell.angle_beta   90.00
_cell.angle_gamma   90.00
#
_symmetry.space_group_name_H-M   'P 1'
#
loop_
_entity.id
_entity.type
_entity.pdbx_description
1 polymer ?
#
loop_
_entity_poly.entity_id
_entity_poly.type
_entity_poly.pdbx_seq_one_letter_code
_entity_poly.pdbx_strand_id
1 'polypeptide(L)'
;MLLSNHYHQFEIDIMNWYIYWYFTIRYFFWGLLGYGRAGNNIGFLFFHLPFIALIMALIAPIHFVHEAKYVAFLSVSILFMLINEIVFWDDTKRYRRWDNHYRNNNTNRKNWFFVAISIIGIVSWLFLPLLLKDYYTNR
;
A
#
# COMPACT_ATOMS: atom_id res chain seq x y z
N MET A 1 -9.70 26.14 -23.11
CA MET A 1 -8.36 26.21 -22.47
C MET A 1 -8.41 26.40 -20.96
N LEU A 2 -9.29 27.25 -20.42
CA LEU A 2 -9.46 27.48 -18.96
C LEU A 2 -9.85 26.23 -18.13
N LEU A 3 -10.70 25.34 -18.67
CA LEU A 3 -11.13 24.13 -17.95
C LEU A 3 -10.00 23.12 -17.71
N SER A 4 -9.05 23.00 -18.65
CA SER A 4 -7.92 22.06 -18.57
C SER A 4 -6.93 22.47 -17.49
N ASN A 5 -6.64 23.77 -17.39
CA ASN A 5 -5.78 24.31 -16.33
C ASN A 5 -6.41 24.14 -14.94
N HIS A 6 -7.72 24.29 -14.81
CA HIS A 6 -8.39 24.07 -13.52
C HIS A 6 -8.38 22.60 -13.09
N TYR A 7 -8.59 21.67 -14.02
CA TYR A 7 -8.47 20.23 -13.74
C TYR A 7 -7.04 19.87 -13.31
N HIS A 8 -6.04 20.40 -14.03
CA HIS A 8 -4.65 20.14 -13.72
C HIS A 8 -4.22 20.75 -12.37
N GLN A 9 -4.80 21.91 -11.99
CA GLN A 9 -4.60 22.55 -10.68
C GLN A 9 -5.31 21.79 -9.55
N PHE A 10 -6.54 21.30 -9.78
CA PHE A 10 -7.31 20.54 -8.78
C PHE A 10 -6.69 19.16 -8.50
N GLU A 11 -6.13 18.51 -9.52
CA GLU A 11 -5.30 17.29 -9.37
C GLU A 11 -4.00 17.55 -8.60
N ILE A 12 -3.47 18.78 -8.68
CA ILE A 12 -2.28 19.20 -7.93
C ILE A 12 -2.64 19.54 -6.48
N ASP A 13 -3.84 20.06 -6.19
CA ASP A 13 -4.25 20.46 -4.84
C ASP A 13 -4.71 19.27 -3.96
N ILE A 14 -5.23 18.19 -4.56
CA ILE A 14 -5.67 16.99 -3.83
C ILE A 14 -4.86 15.78 -4.30
N MET A 15 -3.82 15.44 -3.53
CA MET A 15 -3.09 14.20 -3.76
C MET A 15 -3.97 12.98 -3.46
N ASN A 16 -3.98 12.03 -4.40
CA ASN A 16 -4.69 10.76 -4.24
C ASN A 16 -4.30 10.11 -2.89
N TRP A 17 -5.30 9.66 -2.13
CA TRP A 17 -5.14 9.04 -0.81
C TRP A 17 -4.18 7.85 -0.85
N TYR A 18 -4.15 7.08 -1.94
CA TYR A 18 -3.26 5.94 -2.13
C TYR A 18 -1.79 6.37 -2.20
N ILE A 19 -1.52 7.45 -2.95
CA ILE A 19 -0.19 8.04 -3.10
C ILE A 19 0.22 8.69 -1.77
N TYR A 20 -0.70 9.40 -1.11
CA TYR A 20 -0.48 9.98 0.22
C TYR A 20 -0.10 8.92 1.24
N TRP A 21 -0.80 7.78 1.22
CA TRP A 21 -0.52 6.67 2.12
C TRP A 21 0.89 6.12 1.89
N TYR A 22 1.29 5.88 0.63
CA TYR A 22 2.64 5.42 0.29
C TYR A 22 3.71 6.32 0.89
N PHE A 23 3.63 7.64 0.64
CA PHE A 23 4.62 8.58 1.16
C PHE A 23 4.57 8.66 2.68
N THR A 24 3.39 8.59 3.30
CA THR A 24 3.25 8.57 4.76
C THR A 24 4.03 7.43 5.38
N ILE A 25 3.85 6.21 4.89
CA ILE A 25 4.54 5.04 5.42
C ILE A 25 6.05 5.14 5.15
N ARG A 26 6.44 5.53 3.94
CA ARG A 26 7.85 5.72 3.58
C ARG A 26 8.55 6.69 4.53
N TYR A 27 8.01 7.89 4.70
CA TYR A 27 8.59 8.92 5.57
C TYR A 27 8.54 8.54 7.05
N PHE A 28 7.48 7.87 7.50
CA PHE A 28 7.39 7.38 8.87
C PHE A 28 8.52 6.42 9.20
N PHE A 29 8.77 5.42 8.35
CA PHE A 29 9.85 4.45 8.57
C PHE A 29 11.24 5.00 8.29
N TRP A 30 11.39 5.98 7.39
CA TRP A 30 12.63 6.73 7.26
C TRP A 30 12.96 7.53 8.53
N GLY A 31 11.95 8.16 9.15
CA GLY A 31 12.12 8.88 10.41
C GLY A 31 12.45 7.95 11.59
N LEU A 32 11.84 6.77 11.64
CA LEU A 32 12.05 5.80 12.73
C LEU A 32 13.36 5.00 12.60
N LEU A 33 13.69 4.55 11.39
CA LEU A 33 14.73 3.54 11.15
C LEU A 33 15.87 4.07 10.27
N GLY A 34 15.84 5.37 9.95
CA GLY A 34 16.80 6.05 9.09
C GLY A 34 16.46 5.98 7.60
N TYR A 35 16.96 6.96 6.85
CA TYR A 35 16.84 7.11 5.39
C TYR A 35 17.54 6.00 4.56
N GLY A 36 18.04 4.96 5.22
CA GLY A 36 18.74 3.85 4.57
C GLY A 36 17.82 2.71 4.12
N ARG A 37 18.44 1.60 3.76
CA ARG A 37 17.74 0.38 3.28
C ARG A 37 16.71 -0.15 4.27
N ALA A 38 16.96 -0.06 5.58
CA ALA A 38 16.07 -0.57 6.62
C ALA A 38 14.71 0.15 6.61
N GLY A 39 14.72 1.49 6.62
CA GLY A 39 13.49 2.29 6.58
C GLY A 39 12.70 2.09 5.30
N ASN A 40 13.39 1.98 4.14
CA ASN A 40 12.71 1.75 2.86
C ASN A 40 12.08 0.35 2.79
N ASN A 41 12.80 -0.69 3.21
CA ASN A 41 12.29 -2.08 3.15
C ASN A 41 11.13 -2.29 4.13
N ILE A 42 11.23 -1.76 5.35
CA ILE A 42 10.16 -1.91 6.34
C ILE A 42 8.95 -1.05 5.94
N GLY A 43 9.17 0.18 5.46
CA GLY A 43 8.10 1.00 4.91
C GLY A 43 7.39 0.32 3.74
N PHE A 44 8.13 -0.33 2.84
CA PHE A 44 7.57 -1.13 1.75
C PHE A 44 6.64 -2.23 2.27
N LEU A 45 7.05 -2.99 3.28
CA LEU A 45 6.20 -4.04 3.88
C LEU A 45 4.94 -3.45 4.51
N PHE A 46 5.06 -2.38 5.29
CA PHE A 46 3.92 -1.73 5.96
C PHE A 46 2.90 -1.13 5.00
N PHE A 47 3.33 -0.79 3.78
CA PHE A 47 2.44 -0.31 2.74
C PHE A 47 1.70 -1.46 2.03
N HIS A 48 2.37 -2.57 1.74
CA HIS A 48 1.80 -3.66 0.94
C HIS A 48 0.97 -4.67 1.75
N LEU A 49 1.35 -4.95 3.01
CA LEU A 49 0.70 -5.96 3.84
C LEU A 49 -0.82 -5.77 4.02
N PRO A 50 -1.36 -4.55 4.20
CA PRO A 50 -2.80 -4.34 4.24
C PRO A 50 -3.53 -4.80 2.97
N PHE A 51 -2.95 -4.58 1.80
CA PHE A 51 -3.52 -5.05 0.53
C PHE A 51 -3.41 -6.56 0.39
N ILE A 52 -2.29 -7.15 0.81
CA ILE A 52 -2.11 -8.61 0.79
C ILE A 52 -3.13 -9.29 1.72
N ALA A 53 -3.36 -8.73 2.91
CA ALA A 53 -4.40 -9.21 3.83
C ALA A 53 -5.81 -9.11 3.20
N LEU A 54 -6.10 -8.01 2.51
CA LEU A 54 -7.36 -7.85 1.79
C LEU A 54 -7.52 -8.89 0.66
N ILE A 55 -6.48 -9.12 -0.15
CA ILE A 55 -6.48 -10.15 -1.21
C ILE A 55 -6.74 -11.53 -0.61
N MET A 56 -6.10 -11.86 0.51
CA MET A 56 -6.33 -13.11 1.23
C MET A 56 -7.80 -13.26 1.66
N ALA A 57 -8.37 -12.22 2.27
CA ALA A 57 -9.78 -12.21 2.68
C ALA A 57 -10.74 -12.41 1.49
N LEU A 58 -10.44 -11.79 0.35
CA LEU A 58 -11.28 -11.83 -0.85
C LEU A 58 -11.22 -13.18 -1.58
N ILE A 59 -10.07 -13.85 -1.58
CA ILE A 59 -9.90 -15.15 -2.26
C ILE A 59 -10.40 -16.31 -1.39
N ALA A 60 -10.34 -16.19 -0.06
CA ALA A 60 -10.77 -17.23 0.88
C ALA A 60 -12.14 -17.89 0.56
N PRO A 61 -13.23 -17.14 0.25
CA PRO A 61 -14.53 -17.74 -0.05
C PRO A 61 -14.63 -18.40 -1.44
N ILE A 62 -13.66 -18.22 -2.33
CA ILE A 62 -13.74 -18.74 -3.70
C ILE A 62 -13.42 -20.24 -3.72
N HIS A 63 -14.27 -21.03 -4.38
CA HIS A 63 -14.06 -22.47 -4.55
C HIS A 63 -13.02 -22.74 -5.65
N PHE A 64 -11.80 -23.10 -5.23
CA PHE A 64 -10.71 -23.61 -6.06
C PHE A 64 -10.11 -24.85 -5.37
N VAL A 65 -9.38 -25.68 -6.13
CA VAL A 65 -8.47 -26.67 -5.54
C VAL A 65 -7.46 -25.93 -4.66
N HIS A 66 -7.19 -26.45 -3.46
CA HIS A 66 -6.35 -25.82 -2.44
C HIS A 66 -5.06 -25.23 -3.03
N GLU A 67 -4.28 -26.03 -3.76
CA GLU A 67 -3.01 -25.59 -4.38
C GLU A 67 -3.20 -24.41 -5.36
N ALA A 68 -4.28 -24.40 -6.13
CA ALA A 68 -4.60 -23.31 -7.04
C ALA A 68 -4.93 -22.00 -6.30
N LYS A 69 -5.53 -22.07 -5.09
CA LYS A 69 -5.78 -20.87 -4.26
C LYS A 69 -4.48 -20.20 -3.83
N TYR A 70 -3.51 -20.99 -3.36
CA TYR A 70 -2.22 -20.45 -2.92
C TYR A 70 -1.45 -19.84 -4.09
N VAL A 71 -1.43 -20.53 -5.23
CA VAL A 71 -0.78 -20.02 -6.45
C VAL A 71 -1.44 -18.72 -6.92
N ALA A 72 -2.78 -18.66 -6.96
CA ALA A 72 -3.50 -17.44 -7.32
C ALA A 72 -3.21 -16.29 -6.34
N PHE A 73 -3.28 -16.57 -5.03
CA PHE A 73 -2.96 -15.59 -3.99
C PHE A 73 -1.55 -15.03 -4.14
N LEU A 74 -0.54 -15.88 -4.28
CA LEU A 74 0.85 -15.46 -4.46
C LEU A 74 1.04 -14.68 -5.77
N SER A 75 0.45 -15.15 -6.86
CA SER A 75 0.57 -14.51 -8.18
C SER A 75 -0.01 -13.11 -8.17
N VAL A 76 -1.22 -12.93 -7.62
CA VAL A 76 -1.88 -11.62 -7.52
C VAL A 76 -1.09 -10.69 -6.59
N SER A 77 -0.58 -11.20 -5.46
CA SER A 77 0.21 -10.42 -4.52
C SER A 77 1.52 -9.93 -5.14
N ILE A 78 2.24 -10.80 -5.85
CA ILE A 78 3.49 -10.45 -6.55
C ILE A 78 3.20 -9.44 -7.66
N LEU A 79 2.18 -9.67 -8.48
CA LEU A 79 1.79 -8.74 -9.54
C LEU A 79 1.45 -7.36 -8.98
N PHE A 80 0.71 -7.29 -7.87
CA PHE A 80 0.37 -6.05 -7.20
C PHE A 80 1.62 -5.30 -6.72
N MET A 81 2.57 -6.00 -6.09
CA MET A 81 3.85 -5.40 -5.66
C MET A 81 4.66 -4.87 -6.84
N LEU A 82 4.74 -5.61 -7.96
CA LEU A 82 5.45 -5.19 -9.16
C LEU A 82 4.83 -3.93 -9.80
N ILE A 83 3.50 -3.88 -9.89
CA ILE A 83 2.80 -2.70 -10.41
C ILE A 83 3.12 -1.48 -9.53
N ASN A 84 3.11 -1.63 -8.21
CA ASN A 84 3.43 -0.54 -7.30
C ASN A 84 4.86 -0.06 -7.44
N GLU A 85 5.82 -0.96 -7.60
CA GLU A 85 7.22 -0.60 -7.83
C GLU A 85 7.37 0.28 -9.08
N ILE A 86 6.64 -0.05 -10.16
CA ILE A 86 6.62 0.76 -11.39
C ILE A 86 5.91 2.10 -11.17
N VAL A 87 4.79 2.11 -10.45
CA VAL A 87 4.01 3.34 -10.17
C VAL A 87 4.82 4.32 -9.33
N PHE A 88 5.53 3.81 -8.32
CA PHE A 88 6.31 4.58 -7.36
C PHE A 88 7.80 4.64 -7.70
N TRP A 89 8.17 4.42 -8.97
CA TRP A 89 9.53 4.57 -9.44
C TRP A 89 10.06 5.99 -9.21
N ASP A 90 11.10 6.11 -8.40
CA ASP A 90 11.57 7.36 -7.81
C ASP A 90 12.27 8.30 -8.79
N ASP A 91 12.90 7.77 -9.84
CA ASP A 91 13.55 8.59 -10.88
C ASP A 91 12.57 9.37 -11.78
N THR A 92 11.27 9.14 -11.67
CA THR A 92 10.29 9.79 -12.54
C THR A 92 10.00 11.23 -12.12
N LYS A 93 9.70 12.10 -13.11
CA LYS A 93 9.22 13.48 -12.81
C LYS A 93 7.91 13.47 -12.03
N ARG A 94 7.06 12.46 -12.28
CA ARG A 94 5.79 12.25 -11.59
C ARG A 94 6.01 12.01 -10.10
N TYR A 95 6.92 11.10 -9.75
CA TYR A 95 7.29 10.80 -8.37
C TYR A 95 7.74 12.04 -7.62
N ARG A 96 8.68 12.81 -8.19
CA ARG A 96 9.20 14.05 -7.59
C ARG A 96 8.10 15.09 -7.33
N ARG A 97 7.10 15.20 -8.21
CA ARG A 97 5.96 16.09 -7.98
C ARG A 97 5.12 15.65 -6.78
N TRP A 98 4.82 14.35 -6.68
CA TRP A 98 4.06 13.81 -5.54
C TRP A 98 4.83 13.94 -4.23
N ASP A 99 6.12 13.66 -4.25
CA ASP A 99 6.99 13.81 -3.07
C ASP A 99 7.01 15.26 -2.56
N ASN A 100 7.23 16.21 -3.46
CA ASN A 100 7.20 17.64 -3.11
C ASN A 100 5.83 18.06 -2.58
N HIS A 101 4.74 17.60 -3.21
CA HIS A 101 3.40 17.90 -2.74
C HIS A 101 3.16 17.32 -1.34
N TYR A 102 3.54 16.07 -1.07
CA TYR A 102 3.43 15.44 0.24
C TYR A 102 4.20 16.22 1.31
N ARG A 103 5.46 16.58 1.03
CA ARG A 103 6.31 17.31 1.98
C ARG A 103 5.74 18.67 2.37
N ASN A 104 5.08 19.34 1.43
CA ASN A 104 4.55 20.69 1.65
C ASN A 104 3.13 20.72 2.23
N ASN A 105 2.35 19.64 2.06
CA ASN A 105 0.92 19.62 2.40
C ASN A 105 0.51 18.51 3.38
N ASN A 106 1.46 17.71 3.89
CA ASN A 106 1.13 16.70 4.87
C ASN A 106 0.66 17.32 6.20
N THR A 107 -0.15 16.58 6.94
CA THR A 107 -0.56 16.96 8.29
C THR A 107 -0.43 15.75 9.22
N ASN A 108 -0.07 15.99 10.47
CA ASN A 108 0.08 14.92 11.46
C ASN A 108 -1.19 14.07 11.59
N ARG A 109 -2.37 14.69 11.60
CA ARG A 109 -3.64 13.96 11.71
C ARG A 109 -3.87 12.98 10.55
N LYS A 110 -3.66 13.42 9.31
CA LYS A 110 -3.78 12.54 8.12
C LYS A 110 -2.71 11.45 8.14
N ASN A 111 -1.47 11.79 8.52
CA ASN A 111 -0.37 10.83 8.59
C ASN A 111 -0.67 9.72 9.60
N TRP A 112 -1.08 10.06 10.83
CA TRP A 112 -1.42 9.09 11.86
C TRP A 112 -2.58 8.18 11.47
N PHE A 113 -3.57 8.70 10.74
CA PHE A 113 -4.66 7.88 10.20
C PHE A 113 -4.14 6.78 9.28
N PHE A 114 -3.27 7.10 8.33
CA PHE A 114 -2.69 6.12 7.40
C PHE A 114 -1.72 5.15 8.08
N VAL A 115 -0.94 5.62 9.05
CA VAL A 115 -0.11 4.73 9.89
C VAL A 115 -0.99 3.73 10.64
N ALA A 116 -2.11 4.17 11.23
CA ALA A 116 -3.03 3.30 11.93
C ALA A 116 -3.65 2.23 11.01
N ILE A 117 -4.06 2.60 9.79
CA ILE A 117 -4.56 1.64 8.79
C ILE A 117 -3.49 0.60 8.45
N SER A 118 -2.24 1.02 8.25
CA SER A 118 -1.13 0.09 8.00
C SER A 118 -0.91 -0.88 9.16
N ILE A 119 -0.96 -0.40 10.40
CA ILE A 119 -0.84 -1.26 11.59
C ILE A 119 -1.98 -2.28 11.63
N ILE A 120 -3.23 -1.84 11.43
CA ILE A 120 -4.39 -2.74 11.39
C ILE A 120 -4.20 -3.79 10.29
N GLY A 121 -3.79 -3.38 9.09
CA GLY A 121 -3.58 -4.32 7.99
C GLY A 121 -2.50 -5.36 8.27
N ILE A 122 -1.44 -5.02 9.01
CA ILE A 122 -0.41 -5.98 9.43
C ILE A 122 -0.93 -6.94 10.48
N VAL A 123 -1.63 -6.43 11.49
CA VAL A 123 -2.27 -7.27 12.51
C VAL A 123 -3.24 -8.22 11.82
N SER A 124 -4.08 -7.72 10.92
CA SER A 124 -4.96 -8.54 10.09
C SER A 124 -4.18 -9.58 9.30
N TRP A 125 -3.07 -9.23 8.64
CA TRP A 125 -2.25 -10.18 7.91
C TRP A 125 -1.70 -11.32 8.80
N LEU A 126 -1.31 -11.02 10.04
CA LEU A 126 -0.80 -12.02 10.99
C LEU A 126 -1.91 -12.98 11.47
N PHE A 127 -3.11 -12.47 11.73
CA PHE A 127 -4.20 -13.26 12.31
C PHE A 127 -5.15 -13.88 11.27
N LEU A 128 -5.26 -13.33 10.06
CA LEU A 128 -6.15 -13.85 9.01
C LEU A 128 -5.88 -15.31 8.68
N PRO A 129 -4.62 -15.77 8.49
CA PRO A 129 -4.34 -17.17 8.20
C PRO A 129 -4.84 -18.12 9.30
N LEU A 130 -4.80 -17.69 10.56
CA LEU A 130 -5.31 -18.47 11.69
C LEU A 130 -6.84 -18.52 11.68
N LEU A 131 -7.49 -17.38 11.43
CA LEU A 131 -8.96 -17.28 11.37
C LEU A 131 -9.55 -18.01 10.17
N LEU A 132 -8.84 -18.00 9.04
CA LEU A 132 -9.28 -18.62 7.80
C LEU A 132 -8.80 -20.07 7.66
N LYS A 133 -8.10 -20.62 8.65
CA LYS A 133 -7.56 -21.98 8.61
C LYS A 133 -8.62 -22.98 8.16
N ASP A 134 -9.81 -22.94 8.75
CA ASP A 134 -10.88 -23.88 8.42
C ASP A 134 -11.41 -23.74 6.99
N TYR A 135 -11.35 -22.52 6.42
CA TYR A 135 -11.70 -22.27 5.02
C TYR A 135 -10.65 -22.82 4.03
N TYR A 136 -9.40 -22.96 4.48
CA TYR A 136 -8.34 -23.58 3.70
C TYR A 136 -8.25 -25.10 3.94
N THR A 137 -8.44 -25.60 5.16
CA THR A 137 -8.19 -27.02 5.47
C THR A 137 -9.39 -27.96 5.35
N ASN A 138 -10.62 -27.47 5.53
CA ASN A 138 -11.80 -28.35 5.66
C ASN A 138 -12.67 -28.43 4.39
N ARG A 139 -12.13 -28.11 3.21
CA ARG A 139 -12.84 -28.25 1.92
C ARG A 139 -11.95 -28.73 0.79
#